data_AF-A0A9D4MU53-F1
#
_entry.id   AF-A0A9D4MU53-F1
#
_cell.length_a   1.000
_cell.length_b   1.000
_cell.length_c   1.000
_cell.angle_alpha   90.00
_cell.angle_beta   90.00
_cell.angle_gamma   90.00
#
_symmetry.space_group_name_H-M   'P 1'
#
loop_
_entity.id
_entity.type
_entity.pdbx_description
1 polymer ?
#
loop_
_entity_poly.entity_id
_entity_poly.type
_entity_poly.pdbx_seq_one_letter_code
_entity_poly.pdbx_strand_id
1 'polypeptide(L)' 'MVQRRAARFITNRFHNSSSVDSMLEELNLETLKSPRTKHQLTMLYRIVNKLVDSDTNKYLVPLKKMHKHPHG' A
#
# COMPACT_ATOMS: atom_id res chain seq x y z
N MET A 1 -8.17 3.50 4.86
CA MET A 1 -9.46 3.62 5.56
C MET A 1 -9.41 4.59 6.74
N VAL A 2 -8.48 4.46 7.71
CA VAL A 2 -8.43 5.36 8.89
C VAL A 2 -8.22 6.84 8.55
N GLN A 3 -7.16 7.18 7.82
CA GLN A 3 -6.86 8.59 7.46
C GLN A 3 -8.00 9.29 6.72
N ARG A 4 -8.64 8.61 5.77
CA ARG A 4 -9.79 9.16 5.04
C ARG A 4 -10.99 9.42 5.95
N ARG A 5 -11.24 8.54 6.92
CA ARG A 5 -12.31 8.73 7.92
C ARG A 5 -12.00 9.91 8.84
N ALA A 6 -10.76 10.04 9.29
CA ALA A 6 -10.31 11.17 10.12
C ALA A 6 -10.47 12.50 9.38
N ALA A 7 -10.01 12.61 8.13
CA ALA A 7 -10.14 13.83 7.33
C ALA A 7 -11.61 14.27 7.17
N ARG A 8 -12.52 13.32 6.91
CA ARG A 8 -13.95 13.61 6.81
C ARG A 8 -14.56 14.04 8.13
N PHE A 9 -14.16 13.42 9.23
CA PHE A 9 -14.63 13.78 10.57
C PHE A 9 -14.22 15.20 10.94
N ILE A 10 -12.95 15.56 10.73
CA ILE A 10 -12.42 16.88 11.07
C ILE A 10 -13.05 17.98 10.20
N THR A 11 -13.23 17.73 8.90
CA THR A 11 -13.82 18.72 7.97
C THR A 11 -15.34 18.70 7.95
N ASN A 12 -15.98 17.75 8.64
CA ASN A 12 -17.43 17.48 8.61
C ASN A 12 -17.99 17.28 7.18
N ARG A 13 -17.20 16.75 6.26
CA ARG A 13 -17.59 16.56 4.84
C ARG A 13 -17.74 15.07 4.52
N PHE A 14 -18.98 14.61 4.44
CA PHE A 14 -19.31 13.20 4.20
C PHE A 14 -19.91 12.91 2.83
N HIS A 15 -20.19 13.95 2.04
CA HIS A 15 -20.81 13.78 0.73
C HIS A 15 -19.85 13.10 -0.26
N ASN A 16 -20.39 12.28 -1.17
CA ASN A 16 -19.58 11.44 -2.07
C ASN A 16 -18.80 12.25 -3.12
N SER A 17 -19.26 13.45 -3.46
CA SER A 17 -18.54 14.36 -4.36
C SER A 17 -17.43 15.14 -3.65
N SER A 18 -17.35 15.08 -2.32
CA SER A 18 -16.27 15.73 -1.58
C SER A 18 -14.97 14.95 -1.75
N SER A 19 -13.96 15.62 -2.33
CA SER A 19 -12.62 15.05 -2.45
C SER A 19 -11.97 14.92 -1.08
N VAL A 20 -11.53 13.71 -0.73
CA VAL A 20 -10.79 13.48 0.52
C VAL A 20 -9.36 14.00 0.39
N ASP A 21 -8.81 14.04 -0.81
CA ASP A 21 -7.43 14.52 -1.03
C ASP A 21 -7.36 16.04 -0.79
N SER A 22 -8.38 16.80 -1.21
CA SER A 22 -8.46 18.23 -0.86
C SER A 22 -8.67 18.47 0.63
N MET A 23 -9.38 17.59 1.34
CA MET A 23 -9.49 17.66 2.81
C MET A 23 -8.13 17.42 3.48
N LEU A 24 -7.31 16.53 2.93
CA LEU A 24 -5.97 16.28 3.46
C LEU A 24 -5.03 17.46 3.21
N GLU A 25 -5.13 18.08 2.04
CA GLU A 25 -4.40 19.32 1.71
C GLU A 25 -4.83 20.48 2.63
N GLU A 26 -6.14 20.69 2.82
CA GLU A 26 -6.68 21.71 3.75
C GLU A 26 -6.16 21.52 5.18
N LEU A 27 -6.04 20.27 5.62
CA LEU A 27 -5.53 19.93 6.95
C LEU A 27 -3.99 19.86 7.02
N ASN A 28 -3.29 20.11 5.91
CA ASN A 28 -1.84 19.88 5.77
C ASN A 28 -1.39 18.49 6.27
N LEU A 29 -2.23 17.47 6.07
CA LEU A 29 -1.94 16.09 6.46
C LEU A 29 -1.30 15.32 5.31
N GLU A 30 -0.05 14.90 5.50
CA GLU A 30 0.64 14.04 4.54
C GLU A 30 -0.10 12.71 4.31
N THR A 31 -0.09 12.23 3.06
CA THR A 31 -0.70 10.93 2.75
C THR A 31 0.10 9.78 3.33
N LEU A 32 -0.58 8.78 3.92
CA LEU A 32 0.07 7.55 4.40
C LEU A 32 0.54 6.61 3.27
N LYS A 33 0.49 7.04 2.00
CA LYS A 33 0.81 6.20 0.84
C LYS A 33 2.29 5.83 0.82
N SER A 34 3.17 6.83 0.87
CA SER A 34 4.63 6.65 0.88
C SER A 34 5.12 5.75 2.03
N PRO A 35 4.76 6.01 3.31
CA PRO A 35 5.21 5.14 4.41
C PRO A 35 4.64 3.72 4.32
N ARG A 36 3.41 3.53 3.82
CA ARG A 36 2.86 2.17 3.58
C ARG A 36 3.66 1.41 2.54
N THR A 37 4.00 2.06 1.42
CA THR A 37 4.81 1.42 0.36
C THR A 37 6.17 1.02 0.90
N LYS A 38 6.85 1.90 1.65
CA LYS A 38 8.13 1.59 2.29
C LYS A 38 8.00 0.40 3.25
N HIS A 39 7.00 0.43 4.14
CA HIS A 39 6.77 -0.65 5.09
C HIS A 39 6.50 -2.01 4.41
N GLN A 40 5.66 -2.03 3.38
CA GLN A 40 5.38 -3.23 2.60
C GLN A 40 6.65 -3.78 1.94
N LEU A 41 7.47 -2.91 1.33
CA LEU A 41 8.74 -3.31 0.71
C LEU A 41 9.74 -3.86 1.74
N THR A 42 9.87 -3.19 2.89
CA THR A 42 10.72 -3.66 3.99
C THR A 42 10.26 -5.02 4.52
N MET A 43 8.95 -5.23 4.69
CA MET A 43 8.40 -6.51 5.13
C MET A 43 8.63 -7.61 4.10
N LEU A 44 8.44 -7.33 2.80
CA LEU A 44 8.76 -8.28 1.73
C LEU A 44 10.23 -8.70 1.78
N TYR A 45 11.15 -7.74 1.89
CA TYR A 45 12.57 -8.03 2.05
C TYR A 45 12.85 -8.92 3.26
N ARG A 46 12.24 -8.62 4.42
CA ARG A 46 12.40 -9.42 5.64
C ARG A 46 11.89 -10.85 5.48
N ILE A 47 10.73 -11.04 4.83
CA ILE A 47 10.14 -12.37 4.57
C ILE A 47 11.06 -13.19 3.66
N VAL A 48 11.52 -12.61 2.55
CA VAL A 48 12.40 -13.30 1.58
C VAL A 48 13.74 -13.70 2.22
N ASN A 49 14.28 -12.86 3.09
CA ASN A 49 15.56 -13.10 3.77
C ASN A 49 15.40 -13.85 5.11
N LYS A 50 14.21 -14.37 5.43
CA LYS A 50 13.93 -15.10 6.68
C LYS A 50 14.29 -14.31 7.95
N LEU A 51 14.18 -12.98 7.90
CA LEU A 51 14.41 -12.06 9.03
C LEU A 51 13.16 -11.89 9.91
N VAL A 52 12.05 -12.53 9.54
CA VAL A 52 10.81 -12.58 10.29
C VAL A 52 10.22 -13.98 10.16
N ASP A 53 9.63 -14.49 11.24
CA ASP A 53 8.90 -15.77 11.21
C ASP A 53 7.59 -15.60 10.41
N SER A 54 7.54 -16.24 9.24
CA SER A 54 6.43 -16.18 8.31
C SER A 54 6.47 -17.41 7.41
N ASP A 55 5.30 -17.99 7.13
CA ASP A 55 5.17 -19.08 6.16
C ASP A 55 5.29 -18.54 4.72
N THR A 56 6.53 -18.42 4.25
CA THR A 56 6.85 -17.86 2.93
C THR A 56 6.19 -18.62 1.80
N ASN A 57 6.03 -19.95 1.91
CA ASN A 57 5.43 -20.78 0.88
C ASN A 57 3.92 -20.54 0.75
N LYS A 58 3.27 -20.10 1.83
CA LYS A 58 1.86 -19.71 1.82
C LYS A 58 1.63 -18.34 1.18
N TYR A 59 2.55 -17.40 1.35
CA TYR A 59 2.33 -15.99 0.98
C TYR A 59 3.04 -15.53 -0.29
N LEU A 60 4.13 -16.20 -0.71
CA LEU A 60 4.88 -15.84 -1.91
C LEU A 60 4.72 -16.91 -2.98
N VAL A 61 4.35 -16.48 -4.19
CA VAL A 61 4.36 -17.34 -5.38
C VAL A 61 5.60 -16.99 -6.20
N PRO A 62 6.49 -17.96 -6.49
CA PRO A 62 7.62 -17.72 -7.38
C PRO A 62 7.14 -17.20 -8.73
N LEU A 63 7.81 -16.19 -9.28
CA LEU A 63 7.57 -15.78 -10.66
C LEU A 63 7.77 -16.99 -11.58
N LYS A 64 6.70 -17.41 -12.24
CA LYS A 64 6.77 -18.46 -13.27
C LYS A 64 7.65 -17.90 -14.39
N LYS A 65 8.82 -18.49 -14.62
CA LYS A 65 9.72 -18.09 -15.71
C LYS A 65 8.93 -18.19 -17.02
N MET A 66 8.62 -17.06 -17.64
CA MET A 66 8.08 -17.05 -19.00
C MET A 66 9.15 -17.65 -19.90
N HIS A 67 8.84 -18.77 -20.56
CA HIS A 67 9.66 -19.24 -21.67
C HIS A 67 9.62 -18.14 -22.73
N LYS A 68 10.79 -17.64 -23.15
CA LYS A 68 10.88 -16.78 -24.33
C LYS A 68 10.30 -17.58 -25.49
N HIS A 69 9.25 -17.05 -26.13
CA HIS A 69 8.79 -17.62 -27.39
C HIS A 69 9.98 -17.57 -28.38
N PRO A 70 10.38 -18.71 -28.98
CA PRO A 70 11.39 -18.68 -30.03
C PRO A 70 10.81 -17.90 -31.20
N HIS A 71 11.38 -16.75 -31.50
CA HIS A 71 11.15 -16.09 -32.78
C HIS A 71 11.86 -16.94 -33.84
N GLY A 72 11.07 -17.59 -34.68
CA GLY A 72 11.51 -18.21 -35.93
C GLY A 72 11.50 -17.20 -37.07
#